data_AF-A0A8S1D758-F1
#
_entry.id   AF-A0A8S1D758-F1
#
_cell.length_a   1.000
_cell.length_b   1.000
_cell.length_c   1.000
_cell.angle_alpha   90.00
_cell.angle_beta   90.00
_cell.angle_gamma   90.00
#
_symmetry.space_group_name_H-M   'P 1'
#
loop_
_entity.id
_entity.type
_entity.pdbx_description
1 polymer ?
#
loop_
_entity_poly.entity_id
_entity_poly.type
_entity_poly.pdbx_seq_one_letter_code
_entity_poly.pdbx_strand_id
1 'polypeptide(L)'
;MGETLDAEKETAEAVEWLAKRFSDLGVVAPAQLQLILKRQKNVNHLLCPSSHLLKYAGTTKQPREMRLRRLLAYGSELPTYTAGRYDALNGGRFFTVLLEIIQQADADNPPPVEELIEREPVDLGLIQHIFDENGKIPKKARKEHLQMNRQDRDFRDKEKYPLLRILEEYLNPANGWPLRKCAVFALAVCVQYHCHQNQKCGFYRLAEKYLQSEEDFFYFVQMQSSKNFELIVKPECNGIRNGHGNQYEYTDERSISPDIQMNGRSKRNRRGGWGGGMRSLVNRWYKQQDPADLLKSASHLKGRYGWKHSDLFKMAHVPFSAYKEKDTPYEFAIYFIMHGYEKTMATYADKAELVPLMRVLEQHHQQAAQSPKERCDIIKTLRLKADQVRPDWLTKDTWPALVANMSAQEVVQNMPNLWMIDLDDNSGVWQAAAKVLTAADPNDLDPTAVFAAKMNYLLAMQFEGKCCFRNKRGKVKTSVKLKAQPQKKNEDLSSDEESKKRKPDVVIVNALDHLLEKTLKQRVVSSDKRVVVVIHLGKSNDDRCAFTHSMTVMDVAAWMLLNLRRDYSDLIFLVFYHIVMKKIVFPATNSIEQILKLFSAVNLF
;
A
#
# COMPACT_ATOMS: atom_id res chain seq x y z
N MET A 1 11.03 -32.74 -39.70
CA MET A 1 12.33 -32.58 -39.04
C MET A 1 12.38 -31.16 -38.52
N GLY A 2 12.09 -30.97 -37.24
CA GLY A 2 12.09 -29.66 -36.59
C GLY A 2 13.31 -29.59 -35.68
N GLU A 3 14.19 -28.64 -35.96
CA GLU A 3 15.33 -28.32 -35.11
C GLU A 3 14.82 -27.70 -33.82
N THR A 4 15.21 -28.30 -32.70
CA THR A 4 15.07 -27.69 -31.39
C THR A 4 16.23 -26.72 -31.24
N LEU A 5 15.93 -25.42 -31.24
CA LEU A 5 16.90 -24.38 -30.93
C LEU A 5 17.36 -24.55 -29.47
N ASP A 6 18.67 -24.52 -29.29
CA ASP A 6 19.36 -24.74 -28.03
C ASP A 6 19.24 -23.49 -27.15
N ALA A 7 18.28 -23.51 -26.21
CA ALA A 7 17.98 -22.38 -25.32
C ALA A 7 19.20 -21.94 -24.48
N GLU A 8 20.17 -22.83 -24.25
CA GLU A 8 21.43 -22.49 -23.57
C GLU A 8 22.30 -21.58 -24.43
N LYS A 9 22.32 -21.82 -25.75
CA LYS A 9 23.08 -21.01 -26.71
C LYS A 9 22.51 -19.59 -26.83
N GLU A 10 21.19 -19.44 -26.94
CA GLU A 10 20.54 -18.13 -27.00
C GLU A 10 20.76 -17.32 -25.71
N THR A 11 20.73 -17.98 -24.55
CA THR A 11 21.00 -17.34 -23.26
C THR A 11 22.46 -16.88 -23.16
N ALA A 12 23.42 -17.70 -23.60
CA ALA A 12 24.84 -17.35 -23.61
C ALA A 12 25.14 -16.18 -24.55
N GLU A 13 24.55 -16.18 -25.76
CA GLU A 13 24.70 -15.10 -26.74
C GLU A 13 24.10 -13.78 -26.24
N ALA A 14 22.94 -13.82 -25.56
CA ALA A 14 22.33 -12.63 -24.96
C ALA A 14 23.19 -12.04 -23.83
N VAL A 15 23.78 -12.89 -22.99
CA VAL A 15 24.67 -12.46 -21.89
C VAL A 15 25.96 -11.86 -22.44
N GLU A 16 26.58 -12.48 -23.44
CA GLU A 16 27.80 -11.96 -24.07
C GLU A 16 27.54 -10.65 -24.83
N TRP A 17 26.40 -10.54 -25.50
CA TRP A 17 25.97 -9.31 -26.16
C TRP A 17 25.76 -8.15 -25.15
N LEU A 18 25.06 -8.41 -24.04
CA LEU A 18 24.87 -7.43 -22.96
C LEU A 18 26.19 -7.00 -22.35
N ALA A 19 27.07 -7.97 -22.10
CA ALA A 19 28.38 -7.75 -21.49
C ALA A 19 29.26 -6.85 -22.37
N LYS A 20 29.32 -7.13 -23.69
CA LYS A 20 30.00 -6.28 -24.67
C LYS A 20 29.41 -4.87 -24.71
N ARG A 21 28.08 -4.75 -24.66
CA ARG A 21 27.42 -3.44 -24.72
C ARG A 21 27.66 -2.58 -23.47
N PHE A 22 27.70 -3.19 -22.29
CA PHE A 22 28.08 -2.48 -21.06
C PHE A 22 29.54 -2.03 -21.05
N SER A 23 30.43 -2.83 -21.66
CA SER A 23 31.83 -2.45 -21.88
C SER A 23 31.93 -1.27 -22.85
N ASP A 24 31.22 -1.30 -23.99
CA ASP A 24 31.20 -0.20 -24.97
C ASP A 24 30.67 1.11 -24.38
N LEU A 25 29.76 1.02 -23.40
CA LEU A 25 29.19 2.17 -22.70
C LEU A 25 30.04 2.65 -21.51
N GLY A 26 31.18 1.99 -21.23
CA GLY A 26 32.07 2.34 -20.12
C GLY A 26 31.46 2.10 -18.72
N VAL A 27 30.49 1.18 -18.62
CA VAL A 27 29.73 0.92 -17.38
C VAL A 27 30.40 -0.12 -16.49
N VAL A 28 31.16 -1.06 -17.07
CA VAL A 28 31.83 -2.15 -16.33
C VAL A 28 33.22 -2.39 -16.90
N ALA A 29 34.22 -2.54 -16.03
CA ALA A 29 35.58 -2.89 -16.46
C ALA A 29 35.61 -4.33 -17.02
N PRO A 30 36.32 -4.60 -18.13
CA PRO A 30 36.36 -5.93 -18.76
C PRO A 30 36.74 -7.09 -17.82
N ALA A 31 37.53 -6.81 -16.77
CA ALA A 31 37.92 -7.80 -15.77
C ALA A 31 36.78 -8.22 -14.82
N GLN A 32 35.89 -7.31 -14.44
CA GLN A 32 34.70 -7.62 -13.62
C GLN A 32 33.67 -8.43 -14.41
N LEU A 33 33.58 -8.16 -15.71
CA LEU A 33 32.74 -8.89 -16.67
C LEU A 33 33.14 -10.37 -16.77
N GLN A 34 34.44 -10.65 -16.88
CA GLN A 34 35.02 -12.00 -16.89
C GLN A 34 34.72 -12.77 -15.59
N LEU A 35 34.70 -12.07 -14.44
CA LEU A 35 34.39 -12.66 -13.13
C LEU A 35 32.92 -13.07 -13.01
N ILE A 36 31.99 -12.23 -13.50
CA ILE A 36 30.54 -12.49 -13.53
C ILE A 36 30.24 -13.71 -14.42
N LEU A 37 30.85 -13.75 -15.61
CA LEU A 37 30.72 -14.87 -16.55
C LEU A 37 31.28 -16.19 -15.98
N LYS A 38 32.42 -16.15 -15.26
CA LYS A 38 32.99 -17.31 -14.57
C LYS A 38 32.10 -17.81 -13.43
N ARG A 39 31.49 -16.92 -12.64
CA ARG A 39 30.58 -17.30 -11.55
C ARG A 39 29.30 -17.95 -12.07
N GLN A 40 28.76 -17.50 -13.20
CA GLN A 40 27.56 -18.09 -13.81
C GLN A 40 27.77 -19.52 -14.33
N LYS A 41 28.94 -19.83 -14.91
CA LYS A 41 29.27 -21.21 -15.34
C LYS A 41 29.20 -22.24 -14.19
N ASN A 42 29.43 -21.82 -12.95
CA ASN A 42 29.35 -22.68 -11.76
C ASN A 42 27.92 -22.83 -11.21
N VAL A 43 26.97 -21.98 -11.61
CA VAL A 43 25.56 -22.04 -11.16
C VAL A 43 24.71 -22.98 -12.02
N ASN A 44 25.14 -23.27 -13.26
CA ASN A 44 24.43 -24.15 -14.20
C ASN A 44 24.30 -25.61 -13.74
N HIS A 45 24.99 -26.05 -12.67
CA HIS A 45 24.78 -27.36 -12.06
C HIS A 45 23.57 -27.45 -11.10
N LEU A 46 22.83 -26.37 -10.87
CA LEU A 46 21.71 -26.33 -9.91
C LEU A 46 20.32 -26.04 -10.51
N LEU A 47 20.19 -26.02 -11.84
CA LEU A 47 18.92 -25.82 -12.54
C LEU A 47 18.62 -27.02 -13.45
N CYS A 48 17.73 -27.91 -12.99
CA CYS A 48 17.21 -29.01 -13.79
C CYS A 48 16.03 -28.51 -14.66
N PRO A 49 15.99 -28.73 -15.99
CA PRO A 49 14.83 -28.42 -16.81
C PRO A 49 13.81 -29.56 -16.78
N SER A 50 12.55 -29.19 -16.49
CA SER A 50 11.39 -30.08 -16.49
C SER A 50 11.01 -30.56 -17.89
N SER A 51 11.50 -31.75 -18.27
CA SER A 51 11.09 -32.48 -19.48
C SER A 51 10.07 -33.59 -19.15
N HIS A 52 8.83 -33.23 -18.84
CA HIS A 52 7.72 -34.21 -18.77
C HIS A 52 6.37 -33.58 -19.13
N LEU A 53 6.20 -33.19 -20.40
CA LEU A 53 4.88 -32.83 -20.96
C LEU A 53 4.74 -33.26 -22.44
N LEU A 54 5.28 -34.43 -22.80
CA LEU A 54 5.00 -35.10 -24.08
C LEU A 54 4.81 -36.61 -23.85
N LYS A 55 3.68 -36.97 -23.24
CA LYS A 55 3.00 -38.27 -23.36
C LYS A 55 1.59 -38.07 -22.81
N TYR A 56 0.60 -38.71 -23.43
CA TYR A 56 -0.85 -38.62 -23.17
C TYR A 56 -1.64 -37.59 -23.98
N ALA A 57 -1.53 -37.69 -25.31
CA ALA A 57 -2.66 -37.49 -26.18
C ALA A 57 -3.39 -38.84 -26.36
N GLY A 58 -4.66 -38.92 -25.94
CA GLY A 58 -5.52 -40.06 -26.27
C GLY A 58 -6.75 -40.22 -25.38
N THR A 59 -7.93 -40.12 -26.01
CA THR A 59 -9.27 -40.62 -25.60
C THR A 59 -10.25 -39.66 -24.88
N THR A 60 -11.04 -38.97 -25.71
CA THR A 60 -12.53 -38.94 -25.77
C THR A 60 -13.39 -38.99 -24.48
N LYS A 61 -14.06 -37.87 -24.15
CA LYS A 61 -15.54 -37.65 -24.16
C LYS A 61 -15.93 -36.37 -23.39
N GLN A 62 -16.66 -35.45 -24.04
CA GLN A 62 -17.37 -34.29 -23.46
C GLN A 62 -18.70 -34.73 -22.78
N PRO A 63 -19.51 -33.83 -22.13
CA PRO A 63 -19.26 -32.50 -21.57
C PRO A 63 -19.71 -32.36 -20.09
N ARG A 64 -19.05 -31.51 -19.29
CA ARG A 64 -19.61 -31.00 -18.02
C ARG A 64 -19.55 -29.47 -17.97
N GLU A 65 -20.14 -28.86 -18.99
CA GLU A 65 -20.33 -27.41 -19.10
C GLU A 65 -21.67 -26.96 -18.47
N MET A 66 -21.96 -27.38 -17.22
CA MET A 66 -23.13 -26.87 -16.50
C MET A 66 -23.00 -26.73 -14.97
N ARG A 67 -21.84 -27.08 -14.38
CA ARG A 67 -21.56 -26.81 -12.94
C ARG A 67 -20.63 -25.63 -12.68
N LEU A 68 -19.83 -25.18 -13.67
CA LEU A 68 -18.98 -24.00 -13.50
C LEU A 68 -19.75 -22.66 -13.56
N ARG A 69 -20.93 -22.61 -14.21
CA ARG A 69 -21.72 -21.37 -14.29
C ARG A 69 -22.49 -21.01 -13.01
N ARG A 70 -22.68 -21.93 -12.07
CA ARG A 70 -23.31 -21.63 -10.76
C ARG A 70 -22.31 -21.25 -9.66
N LEU A 71 -21.03 -21.60 -9.78
CA LEU A 71 -19.97 -21.16 -8.86
C LEU A 71 -19.45 -19.75 -9.17
N LEU A 72 -19.57 -19.30 -10.42
CA LEU A 72 -19.20 -17.94 -10.84
C LEU A 72 -20.28 -16.87 -10.57
N ALA A 73 -21.44 -17.24 -10.02
CA ALA A 73 -22.55 -16.32 -9.75
C ALA A 73 -22.63 -15.85 -8.27
N TYR A 74 -21.81 -16.37 -7.36
CA TYR A 74 -21.85 -16.04 -5.92
C TYR A 74 -20.61 -15.29 -5.38
N GLY A 75 -19.70 -14.85 -6.26
CA GLY A 75 -18.49 -14.10 -5.90
C GLY A 75 -18.53 -12.59 -6.18
N SER A 76 -19.72 -11.99 -6.38
CA SER A 76 -19.87 -10.59 -6.84
C SER A 76 -19.97 -9.54 -5.71
N GLU A 77 -19.57 -9.90 -4.49
CA GLU A 77 -19.60 -9.02 -3.31
C GLU A 77 -18.22 -8.91 -2.63
N LEU A 78 -17.25 -8.24 -3.29
CA LEU A 78 -16.10 -7.46 -2.76
C LEU A 78 -14.95 -7.42 -3.78
N PRO A 79 -14.05 -6.41 -3.75
CA PRO A 79 -13.20 -6.06 -4.88
C PRO A 79 -12.12 -7.11 -5.12
N THR A 80 -12.16 -7.74 -6.28
CA THR A 80 -11.08 -8.56 -6.82
C THR A 80 -9.88 -7.65 -7.13
N TYR A 81 -8.83 -7.75 -6.33
CA TYR A 81 -7.48 -7.53 -6.84
C TYR A 81 -7.25 -8.63 -7.88
N THR A 82 -7.19 -8.25 -9.16
CA THR A 82 -6.66 -9.13 -10.19
C THR A 82 -5.18 -9.32 -9.89
N ALA A 83 -4.86 -10.39 -9.16
CA ALA A 83 -3.55 -10.98 -9.18
C ALA A 83 -3.29 -11.41 -10.64
N GLY A 84 -2.55 -10.59 -11.37
CA GLY A 84 -1.90 -11.03 -12.59
C GLY A 84 -1.00 -12.21 -12.23
N ARG A 85 -1.18 -13.32 -12.92
CA ARG A 85 -0.30 -14.49 -12.79
C ARG A 85 1.13 -14.06 -13.16
N TYR A 86 1.99 -14.03 -12.15
CA TYR A 86 3.43 -14.18 -12.33
C TYR A 86 3.93 -14.99 -11.15
N ASP A 87 4.68 -16.06 -11.44
CA ASP A 87 5.21 -16.97 -10.45
C ASP A 87 6.04 -16.24 -9.40
N ALA A 88 5.58 -16.27 -8.14
CA ALA A 88 6.20 -15.64 -6.99
C ALA A 88 7.58 -16.24 -6.62
N LEU A 89 8.08 -17.21 -7.38
CA LEU A 89 9.35 -17.90 -7.13
C LEU A 89 10.58 -17.12 -7.59
N ASN A 90 10.46 -16.18 -8.54
CA ASN A 90 11.63 -15.49 -9.12
C ASN A 90 11.90 -14.08 -8.56
N GLY A 91 10.88 -13.40 -8.01
CA GLY A 91 11.05 -12.04 -7.48
C GLY A 91 11.88 -11.96 -6.18
N GLY A 92 11.86 -13.01 -5.36
CA GLY A 92 12.59 -13.07 -4.09
C GLY A 92 14.08 -13.40 -4.23
N ARG A 93 14.50 -14.06 -5.31
CA ARG A 93 15.91 -14.45 -5.53
C ARG A 93 16.72 -13.38 -6.28
N PHE A 94 16.05 -12.56 -7.08
CA PHE A 94 16.70 -11.47 -7.82
C PHE A 94 17.07 -10.28 -6.92
N PHE A 95 16.31 -10.05 -5.83
CA PHE A 95 16.56 -8.95 -4.89
C PHE A 95 17.74 -9.22 -3.93
N THR A 96 18.04 -10.47 -3.61
CA THR A 96 19.14 -10.83 -2.70
C THR A 96 20.51 -10.69 -3.36
N VAL A 97 20.62 -11.05 -4.64
CA VAL A 97 21.90 -11.01 -5.39
C VAL A 97 22.32 -9.57 -5.72
N LEU A 98 21.39 -8.65 -5.92
CA LEU A 98 21.70 -7.25 -6.24
C LEU A 98 22.21 -6.47 -5.02
N LEU A 99 21.75 -6.82 -3.81
CA LEU A 99 22.15 -6.16 -2.56
C LEU A 99 23.56 -6.58 -2.11
N GLU A 100 23.97 -7.83 -2.36
CA GLU A 100 25.34 -8.29 -2.06
C GLU A 100 26.41 -7.67 -2.98
N ILE A 101 26.07 -7.37 -4.24
CA ILE A 101 27.02 -6.77 -5.20
C ILE A 101 27.26 -5.28 -4.90
N ILE A 102 26.28 -4.57 -4.35
CA ILE A 102 26.36 -3.12 -4.09
C ILE A 102 27.03 -2.82 -2.73
N GLN A 103 27.01 -3.76 -1.78
CA GLN A 103 27.64 -3.58 -0.46
C GLN A 103 29.13 -3.94 -0.39
N GLN A 104 29.71 -4.54 -1.45
CA GLN A 104 31.11 -5.00 -1.45
C GLN A 104 32.06 -4.16 -2.31
N ALA A 105 31.62 -3.00 -2.82
CA ALA A 105 32.49 -2.08 -3.53
C ALA A 105 32.77 -0.85 -2.66
N ASP A 106 33.73 -1.00 -1.73
CA ASP A 106 34.50 0.16 -1.29
C ASP A 106 35.58 0.38 -2.36
N ALA A 107 35.50 1.50 -3.08
CA ALA A 107 36.27 1.71 -4.31
C ALA A 107 37.77 1.90 -4.06
N ASP A 108 38.16 2.19 -2.81
CA ASP A 108 39.50 2.67 -2.51
C ASP A 108 40.41 1.61 -1.87
N ASN A 109 39.91 0.45 -1.40
CA ASN A 109 40.79 -0.63 -0.88
C ASN A 109 40.09 -2.00 -0.69
N PRO A 110 40.13 -2.94 -1.66
CA PRO A 110 39.65 -4.30 -1.42
C PRO A 110 40.66 -5.12 -0.60
N PRO A 111 40.24 -5.87 0.44
CA PRO A 111 41.16 -6.73 1.20
C PRO A 111 41.69 -7.90 0.34
N PRO A 112 42.91 -8.40 0.63
CA PRO A 112 43.50 -9.52 -0.07
C PRO A 112 42.66 -10.80 0.13
N VAL A 113 42.56 -11.59 -0.95
CA VAL A 113 41.67 -12.74 -1.10
C VAL A 113 41.98 -13.85 -0.10
N GLU A 114 43.19 -13.89 0.47
CA GLU A 114 43.58 -14.89 1.47
C GLU A 114 42.85 -14.75 2.81
N GLU A 115 42.34 -13.57 3.19
CA GLU A 115 41.72 -13.34 4.51
C GLU A 115 40.25 -13.81 4.60
N LEU A 116 39.63 -14.16 3.47
CA LEU A 116 38.24 -14.65 3.39
C LEU A 116 38.13 -16.18 3.48
N ILE A 117 39.25 -16.90 3.48
CA ILE A 117 39.28 -18.37 3.40
C ILE A 117 39.39 -19.05 4.78
N GLU A 118 39.76 -18.33 5.85
CA GLU A 118 40.00 -18.92 7.18
C GLU A 118 39.02 -18.46 8.27
N ARG A 119 37.72 -18.75 8.11
CA ARG A 119 36.78 -18.74 9.25
C ARG A 119 36.24 -20.14 9.51
N GLU A 120 36.55 -20.64 10.70
CA GLU A 120 36.28 -22.01 11.17
C GLU A 120 34.78 -22.38 11.16
N PRO A 121 34.45 -23.68 11.00
CA PRO A 121 33.08 -24.16 11.10
C PRO A 121 32.58 -24.17 12.54
N VAL A 122 31.29 -23.86 12.70
CA VAL A 122 30.53 -23.91 13.95
C VAL A 122 30.67 -25.27 14.64
N ASP A 123 31.10 -25.24 15.90
CA ASP A 123 31.21 -26.40 16.79
C ASP A 123 29.82 -27.04 17.03
N LEU A 124 29.61 -28.21 16.44
CA LEU A 124 28.42 -29.06 16.63
C LEU A 124 28.43 -29.84 17.95
N GLY A 125 29.47 -29.67 18.79
CA GLY A 125 29.64 -30.34 20.09
C GLY A 125 28.62 -29.95 21.16
N LEU A 126 27.86 -28.85 20.98
CA LEU A 126 26.92 -28.38 22.00
C LEU A 126 25.62 -29.21 22.13
N ILE A 127 25.35 -30.14 21.20
CA ILE A 127 24.09 -30.90 21.17
C ILE A 127 24.12 -32.13 22.10
N GLN A 128 25.30 -32.65 22.45
CA GLN A 128 25.41 -33.88 23.27
C GLN A 128 25.17 -33.67 24.78
N HIS A 129 25.07 -32.43 25.27
CA HIS A 129 24.88 -32.15 26.72
C HIS A 129 23.45 -31.71 27.12
N ILE A 130 22.48 -31.77 26.21
CA ILE A 130 21.12 -31.23 26.46
C ILE A 130 20.19 -32.23 27.16
N PHE A 131 20.52 -33.53 27.08
CA PHE A 131 19.69 -34.61 27.59
C PHE A 131 20.40 -35.33 28.74
N ASP A 132 19.67 -35.61 29.82
CA ASP A 132 20.15 -36.54 30.84
C ASP A 132 20.24 -37.97 30.27
N GLU A 133 20.82 -38.87 31.04
CA GLU A 133 20.95 -40.31 30.75
C GLU A 133 19.61 -41.03 30.44
N ASN A 134 18.47 -40.36 30.65
CA ASN A 134 17.13 -40.85 30.29
C ASN A 134 16.50 -40.11 29.10
N GLY A 135 17.25 -39.29 28.37
CA GLY A 135 16.74 -38.54 27.22
C GLY A 135 15.83 -37.36 27.60
N LYS A 136 15.86 -36.87 28.85
CA LYS A 136 15.03 -35.76 29.32
C LYS A 136 15.87 -34.51 29.59
N ILE A 137 15.32 -33.35 29.26
CA ILE A 137 15.95 -32.06 29.57
C ILE A 137 15.88 -31.83 31.08
N PRO A 138 17.01 -31.63 31.79
CA PRO A 138 17.01 -31.43 33.23
C PRO A 138 16.11 -30.26 33.66
N LYS A 139 15.34 -30.43 34.74
CA LYS A 139 14.41 -29.38 35.24
C LYS A 139 15.10 -28.03 35.50
N LYS A 140 16.38 -28.04 35.87
CA LYS A 140 17.23 -26.85 36.07
C LYS A 140 17.50 -26.14 34.75
N ALA A 141 17.97 -26.87 33.72
CA ALA A 141 18.15 -26.35 32.36
C ALA A 141 16.83 -25.82 31.76
N ARG A 142 15.69 -26.47 32.06
CA ARG A 142 14.36 -25.97 31.65
C ARG A 142 13.98 -24.66 32.35
N LYS A 143 14.31 -24.50 33.64
CA LYS A 143 14.11 -23.23 34.39
C LYS A 143 15.04 -22.13 33.90
N GLU A 144 16.30 -22.44 33.68
CA GLU A 144 17.31 -21.50 33.17
C GLU A 144 16.99 -21.07 31.73
N HIS A 145 16.57 -21.99 30.86
CA HIS A 145 16.08 -21.66 29.52
C HIS A 145 14.81 -20.80 29.54
N LEU A 146 13.88 -21.05 30.48
CA LEU A 146 12.71 -20.19 30.68
C LEU A 146 13.08 -18.81 31.25
N GLN A 147 14.18 -18.70 31.99
CA GLN A 147 14.69 -17.46 32.59
C GLN A 147 15.52 -16.64 31.60
N MET A 148 16.35 -17.27 30.76
CA MET A 148 16.97 -16.67 29.58
C MET A 148 15.92 -16.16 28.59
N ASN A 149 14.88 -16.96 28.27
CA ASN A 149 13.74 -16.49 27.47
C ASN A 149 12.90 -15.38 28.15
N ARG A 150 13.11 -15.08 29.44
CA ARG A 150 12.52 -13.91 30.12
C ARG A 150 13.40 -12.67 30.02
N GLN A 151 14.73 -12.83 29.95
CA GLN A 151 15.69 -11.74 29.79
C GLN A 151 15.85 -11.31 28.32
N ASP A 152 15.83 -12.27 27.38
CA ASP A 152 15.81 -12.02 25.92
C ASP A 152 14.43 -11.54 25.40
N ARG A 153 13.49 -11.31 26.33
CA ARG A 153 12.10 -10.92 26.06
C ARG A 153 11.93 -9.41 25.91
N ASP A 154 12.98 -8.63 26.12
CA ASP A 154 13.00 -7.23 25.74
C ASP A 154 13.25 -7.14 24.23
N PHE A 155 12.16 -7.20 23.47
CA PHE A 155 12.06 -6.86 22.02
C PHE A 155 12.48 -5.41 21.70
N ARG A 156 13.35 -4.80 22.51
CA ARG A 156 13.93 -3.47 22.28
C ARG A 156 15.07 -3.51 21.30
N ASP A 157 15.66 -4.69 21.09
CA ASP A 157 16.79 -4.85 20.20
C ASP A 157 16.32 -4.85 18.74
N LYS A 158 16.22 -3.64 18.18
CA LYS A 158 15.76 -3.39 16.80
C LYS A 158 16.62 -4.13 15.77
N GLU A 159 17.87 -4.44 16.11
CA GLU A 159 18.81 -5.17 15.26
C GLU A 159 18.35 -6.61 15.02
N LYS A 160 17.66 -7.23 15.98
CA LYS A 160 17.14 -8.60 15.85
C LYS A 160 15.91 -8.72 14.93
N TYR A 161 15.28 -7.61 14.54
CA TYR A 161 14.06 -7.61 13.73
C TYR A 161 14.09 -6.54 12.63
N PRO A 162 14.79 -6.80 11.51
CA PRO A 162 14.88 -5.87 10.39
C PRO A 162 13.51 -5.37 9.91
N LEU A 163 12.50 -6.23 9.92
CA LEU A 163 11.14 -5.88 9.50
C LEU A 163 10.48 -4.83 10.41
N LEU A 164 10.78 -4.83 11.72
CA LEU A 164 10.26 -3.80 12.64
C LEU A 164 10.84 -2.42 12.30
N ARG A 165 12.15 -2.35 12.00
CA ARG A 165 12.81 -1.10 11.60
C ARG A 165 12.26 -0.58 10.28
N ILE A 166 12.13 -1.44 9.28
CA ILE A 166 11.53 -1.10 7.99
C ILE A 166 10.12 -0.54 8.22
N LEU A 167 9.25 -1.26 8.94
CA LEU A 167 7.90 -0.77 9.21
C LEU A 167 7.89 0.55 10.00
N GLU A 168 8.80 0.74 10.95
CA GLU A 168 8.93 2.00 11.69
C GLU A 168 9.26 3.17 10.77
N GLU A 169 10.18 2.98 9.82
CA GLU A 169 10.54 3.97 8.80
C GLU A 169 9.35 4.24 7.85
N TYR A 170 8.62 3.22 7.42
CA TYR A 170 7.47 3.39 6.51
C TYR A 170 6.23 3.98 7.18
N LEU A 171 6.04 3.73 8.48
CA LEU A 171 4.91 4.25 9.24
C LEU A 171 5.14 5.66 9.79
N ASN A 172 6.38 6.13 9.80
CA ASN A 172 6.72 7.46 10.29
C ASN A 172 6.11 8.53 9.37
N PRO A 173 5.17 9.36 9.87
CA PRO A 173 4.56 10.43 9.08
C PRO A 173 5.59 11.42 8.51
N ALA A 174 6.70 11.64 9.23
CA ALA A 174 7.77 12.55 8.81
C ALA A 174 8.46 12.09 7.51
N ASN A 175 8.39 10.79 7.17
CA ASN A 175 9.01 10.27 5.96
C ASN A 175 8.13 10.44 4.72
N GLY A 176 6.88 10.92 4.87
CA GLY A 176 6.04 11.33 3.75
C GLY A 176 5.68 10.21 2.75
N TRP A 177 5.65 8.95 3.19
CA TRP A 177 5.40 7.83 2.28
C TRP A 177 3.97 7.88 1.69
N PRO A 178 3.82 7.83 0.36
CA PRO A 178 2.51 7.91 -0.30
C PRO A 178 1.58 6.72 0.01
N LEU A 179 2.14 5.61 0.51
CA LEU A 179 1.43 4.34 0.70
C LEU A 179 1.40 3.91 2.18
N ARG A 180 1.06 4.83 3.08
CA ARG A 180 0.86 4.52 4.51
C ARG A 180 -0.03 3.30 4.74
N LYS A 181 -1.08 3.12 3.92
CA LYS A 181 -1.95 1.93 3.97
C LYS A 181 -1.21 0.62 3.72
N CYS A 182 -0.21 0.58 2.84
CA CYS A 182 0.60 -0.62 2.62
C CYS A 182 1.44 -0.95 3.86
N ALA A 183 2.00 0.06 4.52
CA ALA A 183 2.73 -0.12 5.78
C ALA A 183 1.81 -0.61 6.91
N VAL A 184 0.60 -0.05 7.02
CA VAL A 184 -0.43 -0.50 7.99
C VAL A 184 -0.89 -1.93 7.68
N PHE A 185 -1.03 -2.28 6.40
CA PHE A 185 -1.33 -3.65 5.98
C PHE A 185 -0.21 -4.62 6.37
N ALA A 186 1.04 -4.29 6.06
CA ALA A 186 2.19 -5.09 6.44
C ALA A 186 2.31 -5.23 7.97
N LEU A 187 2.03 -4.17 8.72
CA LEU A 187 1.94 -4.21 10.18
C LEU A 187 0.85 -5.18 10.66
N ALA A 188 -0.33 -5.13 10.04
CA ALA A 188 -1.42 -6.06 10.34
C ALA A 188 -1.01 -7.52 10.09
N VAL A 189 -0.28 -7.81 9.01
CA VAL A 189 0.27 -9.16 8.73
C VAL A 189 1.23 -9.57 9.83
N CYS A 190 2.15 -8.69 10.20
CA CYS A 190 3.14 -8.97 11.24
C CYS A 190 2.49 -9.24 12.60
N VAL A 191 1.48 -8.45 12.98
CA VAL A 191 0.74 -8.65 14.23
C VAL A 191 0.04 -10.00 14.24
N GLN A 192 -0.65 -10.36 13.16
CA GLN A 192 -1.36 -11.62 13.06
C GLN A 192 -0.40 -12.82 13.16
N TYR A 193 0.76 -12.73 12.49
CA TYR A 193 1.73 -13.82 12.44
C TYR A 193 2.48 -13.99 13.76
N HIS A 194 3.05 -12.91 14.30
CA HIS A 194 3.97 -12.98 15.46
C HIS A 194 3.25 -13.00 16.81
N CYS A 195 2.06 -12.41 16.93
CA CYS A 195 1.41 -12.25 18.23
C CYS A 195 0.61 -13.50 18.67
N HIS A 196 0.57 -14.56 17.87
CA HIS A 196 0.09 -15.88 18.30
C HIS A 196 0.84 -16.43 19.53
N GLN A 197 2.06 -15.97 19.79
CA GLN A 197 2.90 -16.49 20.87
C GLN A 197 3.06 -15.55 22.08
N ASN A 198 2.80 -14.23 21.96
CA ASN A 198 3.05 -13.31 23.06
C ASN A 198 2.27 -11.98 22.93
N GLN A 199 1.53 -11.58 23.98
CA GLN A 199 0.84 -10.28 24.03
C GLN A 199 1.79 -9.07 24.04
N LYS A 200 3.10 -9.30 24.24
CA LYS A 200 4.14 -8.28 24.28
C LYS A 200 4.97 -8.20 22.98
N CYS A 201 4.43 -8.63 21.84
CA CYS A 201 5.11 -8.50 20.54
C CYS A 201 5.40 -7.03 20.22
N GLY A 202 6.60 -6.72 19.72
CA GLY A 202 7.02 -5.35 19.36
C GLY A 202 6.07 -4.68 18.36
N PHE A 203 5.39 -5.47 17.51
CA PHE A 203 4.43 -4.96 16.52
C PHE A 203 3.19 -4.30 17.14
N TYR A 204 2.69 -4.74 18.32
CA TYR A 204 1.60 -4.01 18.98
C TYR A 204 2.06 -2.65 19.50
N ARG A 205 3.31 -2.53 19.98
CA ARG A 205 3.89 -1.25 20.36
C ARG A 205 4.05 -0.33 19.14
N LEU A 206 4.43 -0.90 18.00
CA LEU A 206 4.51 -0.15 16.74
C LEU A 206 3.13 0.33 16.30
N ALA A 207 2.11 -0.52 16.42
CA ALA A 207 0.72 -0.17 16.16
C ALA A 207 0.23 0.97 17.08
N GLU A 208 0.51 0.90 18.37
CA GLU A 208 0.22 2.00 19.32
C GLU A 208 0.90 3.30 18.92
N LYS A 209 2.18 3.24 18.56
CA LYS A 209 2.97 4.43 18.24
C LYS A 209 2.49 5.11 16.95
N TYR A 210 2.15 4.34 15.92
CA TYR A 210 1.96 4.86 14.57
C TYR A 210 0.54 4.85 14.03
N LEU A 211 -0.39 4.09 14.61
CA LEU A 211 -1.81 4.15 14.27
C LEU A 211 -2.50 5.31 14.98
N GLN A 212 -1.89 6.49 14.98
CA GLN A 212 -2.46 7.67 15.63
C GLN A 212 -3.67 8.23 14.87
N SER A 213 -3.68 8.09 13.54
CA SER A 213 -4.83 8.50 12.74
C SER A 213 -5.95 7.48 12.89
N GLU A 214 -7.18 7.99 13.01
CA GLU A 214 -8.38 7.16 13.05
C GLU A 214 -8.50 6.30 11.78
N GLU A 215 -8.21 6.86 10.60
CA GLU A 215 -8.27 6.10 9.34
C GLU A 215 -7.35 4.87 9.35
N ASP A 216 -6.09 5.02 9.78
CA ASP A 216 -5.14 3.91 9.83
C ASP A 216 -5.56 2.88 10.87
N PHE A 217 -6.08 3.33 12.01
CA PHE A 217 -6.54 2.44 13.06
C PHE A 217 -7.72 1.58 12.59
N PHE A 218 -8.75 2.18 11.99
CA PHE A 218 -9.87 1.44 11.43
C PHE A 218 -9.46 0.52 10.27
N TYR A 219 -8.51 0.96 9.42
CA TYR A 219 -7.97 0.12 8.36
C TYR A 219 -7.23 -1.10 8.92
N PHE A 220 -6.40 -0.89 9.94
CA PHE A 220 -5.71 -1.96 10.66
C PHE A 220 -6.70 -2.96 11.28
N VAL A 221 -7.74 -2.48 11.98
CA VAL A 221 -8.77 -3.34 12.58
C VAL A 221 -9.51 -4.15 11.51
N GLN A 222 -9.83 -3.53 10.38
CA GLN A 222 -10.47 -4.22 9.26
C GLN A 222 -9.58 -5.34 8.72
N MET A 223 -8.28 -5.11 8.59
CA MET A 223 -7.35 -6.17 8.14
C MET A 223 -7.28 -7.32 9.15
N GLN A 224 -7.22 -7.03 10.45
CA GLN A 224 -7.22 -8.06 11.51
C GLN A 224 -8.51 -8.88 11.58
N SER A 225 -9.64 -8.30 11.15
CA SER A 225 -10.96 -8.94 11.28
C SER A 225 -11.45 -9.58 9.98
N SER A 226 -10.76 -9.37 8.86
CA SER A 226 -11.18 -9.87 7.55
C SER A 226 -10.93 -11.38 7.44
N LYS A 227 -11.99 -12.14 7.13
CA LYS A 227 -11.86 -13.59 6.81
C LYS A 227 -10.96 -13.83 5.60
N ASN A 228 -10.95 -12.91 4.63
CA ASN A 228 -10.09 -13.01 3.45
C ASN A 228 -8.61 -12.86 3.81
N PHE A 229 -8.31 -12.09 4.86
CA PHE A 229 -6.95 -11.99 5.37
C PHE A 229 -6.46 -13.32 5.94
N GLU A 230 -7.33 -14.03 6.67
CA GLU A 230 -7.03 -15.40 7.11
C GLU A 230 -6.77 -16.34 5.92
N LEU A 231 -7.47 -16.17 4.80
CA LEU A 231 -7.29 -17.01 3.60
C LEU A 231 -5.99 -16.71 2.85
N ILE A 232 -5.52 -15.46 2.85
CA ILE A 232 -4.25 -15.08 2.22
C ILE A 232 -3.07 -15.59 3.06
N VAL A 233 -3.14 -15.43 4.38
CA VAL A 233 -1.99 -15.72 5.26
C VAL A 233 -1.87 -17.22 5.60
N LYS A 234 -2.98 -17.95 5.79
CA LYS A 234 -2.92 -19.35 6.27
C LYS A 234 -2.21 -20.36 5.35
N PRO A 235 -2.39 -20.35 4.01
CA PRO A 235 -1.77 -21.34 3.13
C PRO A 235 -0.24 -21.30 3.16
N GLU A 236 0.35 -20.12 3.18
CA GLU A 236 1.81 -19.93 3.20
C GLU A 236 2.41 -20.33 4.56
N CYS A 237 1.65 -20.16 5.64
CA CYS A 237 2.13 -20.38 7.01
C CYS A 237 2.13 -21.85 7.45
N ASN A 238 1.23 -22.68 6.90
CA ASN A 238 1.16 -24.10 7.27
C ASN A 238 2.34 -24.91 6.70
N GLY A 239 2.95 -24.47 5.59
CA GLY A 239 4.15 -25.10 5.03
C GLY A 239 5.39 -24.94 5.92
N ILE A 240 5.51 -23.82 6.63
CA ILE A 240 6.69 -23.50 7.47
C ILE A 240 6.65 -24.26 8.81
N ARG A 241 5.46 -24.57 9.35
CA ARG A 241 5.30 -25.21 10.66
C ARG A 241 5.64 -26.70 10.71
N ASN A 242 5.63 -27.39 9.57
CA ASN A 242 5.86 -28.84 9.52
C ASN A 242 7.29 -29.24 9.13
N GLY A 243 8.23 -28.29 9.09
CA GLY A 243 9.63 -28.51 8.74
C GLY A 243 10.49 -29.23 9.80
N HIS A 244 9.90 -29.68 10.92
CA HIS A 244 10.59 -30.53 11.89
C HIS A 244 10.14 -31.99 11.75
N GLY A 245 10.83 -32.72 10.86
CA GLY A 245 11.34 -34.05 11.22
C GLY A 245 10.44 -35.27 11.11
N ASN A 246 9.37 -35.27 10.31
CA ASN A 246 8.79 -36.54 9.84
C ASN A 246 8.82 -36.57 8.31
N GLN A 247 9.66 -37.46 7.75
CA GLN A 247 9.55 -37.91 6.37
C GLN A 247 8.13 -38.43 6.15
N TYR A 248 7.31 -37.67 5.42
CA TYR A 248 6.09 -38.20 4.84
C TYR A 248 6.37 -38.44 3.36
N GLU A 249 6.28 -39.72 2.97
CA GLU A 249 5.94 -40.11 1.61
C GLU A 249 4.78 -39.25 1.12
N TYR A 250 4.93 -38.74 -0.09
CA TYR A 250 3.91 -37.99 -0.80
C TYR A 250 2.79 -38.97 -1.21
N THR A 251 1.87 -39.28 -0.29
CA THR A 251 0.67 -40.04 -0.64
C THR A 251 -0.32 -39.16 -1.38
N ASP A 252 -0.54 -39.53 -2.65
CA ASP A 252 -1.51 -39.02 -3.61
C ASP A 252 -2.89 -38.72 -2.99
N GLU A 253 -3.35 -37.46 -3.07
CA GLU A 253 -4.62 -36.95 -2.51
C GLU A 253 -5.89 -37.50 -3.21
N ARG A 254 -5.79 -38.58 -4.01
CA ARG A 254 -6.91 -39.09 -4.81
C ARG A 254 -7.61 -40.33 -4.26
N SER A 255 -7.26 -40.83 -3.09
CA SER A 255 -7.88 -42.04 -2.51
C SER A 255 -8.48 -41.86 -1.11
N ILE A 256 -8.90 -40.66 -0.72
CA ILE A 256 -9.66 -40.46 0.52
C ILE A 256 -11.15 -40.72 0.26
N SER A 257 -11.60 -41.91 0.69
CA SER A 257 -13.00 -42.30 0.78
C SER A 257 -13.81 -41.33 1.69
N PRO A 258 -15.09 -41.02 1.40
CA PRO A 258 -15.85 -39.98 2.11
C PRO A 258 -16.21 -40.27 3.57
N ASP A 259 -15.93 -41.46 4.10
CA ASP A 259 -16.56 -41.97 5.33
C ASP A 259 -15.66 -42.02 6.58
N ILE A 260 -14.56 -41.27 6.63
CA ILE A 260 -13.84 -41.06 7.90
C ILE A 260 -14.52 -39.91 8.66
N GLN A 261 -15.44 -40.28 9.54
CA GLN A 261 -15.96 -39.41 10.59
C GLN A 261 -14.80 -38.83 11.40
N MET A 262 -14.49 -37.55 11.17
CA MET A 262 -13.67 -36.71 12.06
C MET A 262 -14.42 -36.44 13.36
N ASN A 263 -14.57 -37.47 14.18
CA ASN A 263 -15.04 -37.36 15.55
C ASN A 263 -13.86 -36.95 16.45
N GLY A 264 -13.81 -35.67 16.84
CA GLY A 264 -13.19 -35.24 18.09
C GLY A 264 -11.97 -34.33 17.99
N ARG A 265 -12.20 -33.03 18.32
CA ARG A 265 -11.25 -32.13 18.99
C ARG A 265 -10.16 -31.38 18.19
N SER A 266 -10.46 -30.79 17.03
CA SER A 266 -9.71 -29.59 16.57
C SER A 266 -10.58 -28.33 16.32
N LYS A 267 -11.73 -28.22 17.02
CA LYS A 267 -12.47 -26.94 17.14
C LYS A 267 -11.69 -25.82 17.88
N ARG A 268 -10.45 -26.08 18.33
CA ARG A 268 -9.60 -25.10 19.01
C ARG A 268 -8.62 -24.50 18.01
N ASN A 269 -8.83 -23.22 17.69
CA ASN A 269 -7.91 -22.28 17.00
C ASN A 269 -8.42 -21.67 15.69
N ARG A 270 -9.75 -21.60 15.49
CA ARG A 270 -10.33 -20.45 14.79
C ARG A 270 -10.58 -19.30 15.76
N ARG A 271 -9.59 -18.99 16.62
CA ARG A 271 -9.68 -17.87 17.56
C ARG A 271 -9.52 -16.62 16.72
N GLY A 272 -10.63 -15.93 16.47
CA GLY A 272 -10.66 -14.71 15.67
C GLY A 272 -9.69 -13.66 16.18
N GLY A 273 -9.39 -12.66 15.34
CA GLY A 273 -8.42 -11.58 15.58
C GLY A 273 -8.62 -10.70 16.82
N TRP A 274 -9.54 -11.04 17.73
CA TRP A 274 -9.91 -10.31 18.94
C TRP A 274 -9.29 -10.89 20.22
N GLY A 275 -8.05 -11.40 20.12
CA GLY A 275 -7.29 -11.87 21.27
C GLY A 275 -7.01 -10.77 22.31
N GLY A 276 -6.41 -11.14 23.45
CA GLY A 276 -6.06 -10.18 24.51
C GLY A 276 -5.18 -9.01 24.03
N GLY A 277 -4.25 -9.26 23.10
CA GLY A 277 -3.42 -8.22 22.49
C GLY A 277 -4.22 -7.19 21.71
N MET A 278 -5.13 -7.63 20.83
CA MET A 278 -5.99 -6.73 20.05
C MET A 278 -6.92 -5.91 20.96
N ARG A 279 -7.55 -6.55 21.96
CA ARG A 279 -8.40 -5.83 22.93
C ARG A 279 -7.60 -4.79 23.71
N SER A 280 -6.38 -5.12 24.13
CA SER A 280 -5.48 -4.19 24.82
C SER A 280 -5.00 -3.05 23.92
N LEU A 281 -4.74 -3.32 22.63
CA LEU A 281 -4.39 -2.31 21.64
C LEU A 281 -5.53 -1.30 21.49
N VAL A 282 -6.76 -1.79 21.25
CA VAL A 282 -7.94 -0.95 21.06
C VAL A 282 -8.22 -0.11 22.32
N ASN A 283 -8.17 -0.73 23.50
CA ASN A 283 -8.32 -0.03 24.77
C ASN A 283 -7.29 1.09 24.94
N ARG A 284 -6.01 0.84 24.60
CA ARG A 284 -4.95 1.85 24.71
C ARG A 284 -5.11 2.96 23.69
N TRP A 285 -5.46 2.62 22.45
CA TRP A 285 -5.66 3.60 21.38
C TRP A 285 -6.69 4.65 21.78
N TYR A 286 -7.86 4.21 22.26
CA TYR A 286 -8.89 5.12 22.74
C TYR A 286 -8.43 5.90 23.98
N LYS A 287 -7.74 5.26 24.94
CA LYS A 287 -7.28 5.93 26.18
C LYS A 287 -6.27 7.05 25.94
N GLN A 288 -5.55 6.99 24.83
CA GLN A 288 -4.55 7.98 24.46
C GLN A 288 -5.16 9.21 23.77
N GLN A 289 -6.44 9.15 23.37
CA GLN A 289 -7.12 10.28 22.73
C GLN A 289 -7.58 11.29 23.77
N ASP A 290 -7.42 12.57 23.46
CA ASP A 290 -8.09 13.64 24.19
C ASP A 290 -9.62 13.47 24.05
N PRO A 291 -10.42 13.64 25.12
CA PRO A 291 -11.87 13.51 25.06
C PRO A 291 -12.53 14.41 24.00
N ALA A 292 -12.06 15.64 23.82
CA ALA A 292 -12.61 16.55 22.82
C ALA A 292 -12.29 16.09 21.41
N ASP A 293 -11.07 15.63 21.16
CA ASP A 293 -10.68 15.09 19.86
C ASP A 293 -11.39 13.77 19.54
N LEU A 294 -11.58 12.90 20.54
CA LEU A 294 -12.38 11.68 20.39
C LEU A 294 -13.85 11.99 20.04
N LEU A 295 -14.45 13.03 20.65
CA LEU A 295 -15.80 13.48 20.31
C LEU A 295 -15.88 14.02 18.88
N LYS A 296 -14.92 14.87 18.47
CA LYS A 296 -14.84 15.39 17.09
C LYS A 296 -14.68 14.25 16.08
N SER A 297 -13.83 13.27 16.38
CA SER A 297 -13.65 12.08 15.55
C SER A 297 -14.93 11.27 15.45
N ALA A 298 -15.55 10.93 16.58
CA ALA A 298 -16.75 10.09 16.60
C ALA A 298 -18.00 10.77 16.03
N SER A 299 -18.10 12.10 16.13
CA SER A 299 -19.19 12.89 15.53
C SER A 299 -19.05 12.94 14.00
N HIS A 300 -17.82 13.08 13.52
CA HIS A 300 -17.46 13.18 12.11
C HIS A 300 -17.49 11.81 11.41
N LEU A 301 -16.75 10.84 11.94
CA LEU A 301 -16.59 9.50 11.41
C LEU A 301 -17.29 8.49 12.32
N LYS A 302 -18.59 8.30 12.11
CA LYS A 302 -19.36 7.27 12.86
C LYS A 302 -18.78 5.86 12.69
N GLY A 303 -18.05 5.63 11.60
CA GLY A 303 -17.32 4.41 11.32
C GLY A 303 -16.62 4.43 9.97
N ARG A 304 -15.64 3.54 9.80
CA ARG A 304 -14.88 3.37 8.55
C ARG A 304 -14.58 1.89 8.29
N TYR A 305 -14.46 1.53 7.02
CA TYR A 305 -14.17 0.15 6.59
C TYR A 305 -15.13 -0.92 7.15
N GLY A 306 -16.38 -0.55 7.42
CA GLY A 306 -17.41 -1.45 7.97
C GLY A 306 -17.43 -1.56 9.50
N TRP A 307 -16.55 -0.85 10.20
CA TRP A 307 -16.50 -0.78 11.66
C TRP A 307 -17.02 0.56 12.16
N LYS A 308 -17.77 0.56 13.26
CA LYS A 308 -18.11 1.78 14.01
C LYS A 308 -17.29 1.85 15.30
N HIS A 309 -17.10 3.05 15.84
CA HIS A 309 -16.48 3.19 17.16
C HIS A 309 -17.18 2.31 18.21
N SER A 310 -18.51 2.34 18.26
CA SER A 310 -19.31 1.53 19.19
C SER A 310 -19.12 0.02 19.04
N ASP A 311 -18.82 -0.48 17.82
CA ASP A 311 -18.47 -1.88 17.62
C ASP A 311 -17.11 -2.20 18.25
N LEU A 312 -16.12 -1.31 18.09
CA LEU A 312 -14.80 -1.46 18.68
C LEU A 312 -14.86 -1.44 20.21
N PHE A 313 -15.67 -0.57 20.83
CA PHE A 313 -15.90 -0.56 22.29
C PHE A 313 -16.48 -1.89 22.79
N LYS A 314 -17.49 -2.42 22.09
CA LYS A 314 -18.11 -3.72 22.43
C LYS A 314 -17.13 -4.87 22.31
N MET A 315 -16.34 -4.92 21.24
CA MET A 315 -15.40 -6.01 20.96
C MET A 315 -14.15 -5.97 21.84
N ALA A 316 -13.67 -4.77 22.18
CA ALA A 316 -12.53 -4.60 23.07
C ALA A 316 -12.88 -4.81 24.56
N HIS A 317 -14.17 -4.88 24.89
CA HIS A 317 -14.69 -4.87 26.26
C HIS A 317 -14.09 -3.72 27.06
N VAL A 318 -14.14 -2.51 26.50
CA VAL A 318 -13.63 -1.31 27.16
C VAL A 318 -14.37 -1.18 28.51
N PRO A 319 -13.67 -1.26 29.65
CA PRO A 319 -14.32 -1.31 30.94
C PRO A 319 -14.86 0.07 31.30
N PHE A 320 -16.17 0.30 31.14
CA PHE A 320 -16.82 1.55 31.54
C PHE A 320 -16.52 1.93 32.99
N SER A 321 -16.47 0.94 33.89
CA SER A 321 -16.16 1.14 35.31
C SER A 321 -14.74 1.66 35.58
N ALA A 322 -13.78 1.42 34.68
CA ALA A 322 -12.43 1.92 34.86
C ALA A 322 -12.31 3.43 34.64
N TYR A 323 -13.35 4.07 34.08
CA TYR A 323 -13.37 5.51 33.79
C TYR A 323 -14.29 6.30 34.72
N LYS A 324 -15.23 5.63 35.40
CA LYS A 324 -16.25 6.24 36.27
C LYS A 324 -15.69 7.06 37.44
N GLU A 325 -14.51 6.74 37.94
CA GLU A 325 -14.01 7.33 39.19
C GLU A 325 -12.94 8.41 38.99
N LYS A 326 -12.41 8.62 37.77
CA LYS A 326 -11.26 9.55 37.57
C LYS A 326 -11.26 10.38 36.28
N ASP A 327 -12.17 10.14 35.32
CA ASP A 327 -12.15 10.87 34.04
C ASP A 327 -13.56 11.09 33.47
N THR A 328 -14.30 12.01 34.09
CA THR A 328 -15.66 12.40 33.67
C THR A 328 -15.74 12.92 32.22
N PRO A 329 -14.76 13.69 31.71
CA PRO A 329 -14.68 14.06 30.29
C PRO A 329 -14.66 12.84 29.34
N TYR A 330 -13.88 11.83 29.68
CA TYR A 330 -13.75 10.64 28.86
C TYR A 330 -14.97 9.73 28.94
N GLU A 331 -15.57 9.58 30.12
CA GLU A 331 -16.85 8.87 30.29
C GLU A 331 -17.95 9.50 29.41
N PHE A 332 -18.04 10.83 29.37
CA PHE A 332 -18.95 11.56 28.51
C PHE A 332 -18.74 11.22 27.02
N ALA A 333 -17.49 11.18 26.56
CA ALA A 333 -17.17 10.84 25.18
C ALA A 333 -17.57 9.40 24.82
N ILE A 334 -17.29 8.43 25.68
CA ILE A 334 -17.71 7.03 25.47
C ILE A 334 -19.24 6.94 25.47
N TYR A 335 -19.91 7.62 26.41
CA TYR A 335 -21.37 7.60 26.51
C TYR A 335 -22.01 8.14 25.22
N PHE A 336 -21.47 9.22 24.65
CA PHE A 336 -21.86 9.72 23.34
C PHE A 336 -21.71 8.69 22.23
N ILE A 337 -20.56 8.02 22.14
CA ILE A 337 -20.30 7.00 21.12
C ILE A 337 -21.30 5.84 21.21
N MET A 338 -21.70 5.47 22.42
CA MET A 338 -22.53 4.30 22.69
C MET A 338 -24.04 4.58 22.63
N HIS A 339 -24.45 5.77 23.09
CA HIS A 339 -25.86 6.10 23.31
C HIS A 339 -26.38 7.27 22.44
N GLY A 340 -25.47 8.01 21.79
CA GLY A 340 -25.80 9.13 20.91
C GLY A 340 -26.01 10.47 21.62
N TYR A 341 -26.19 11.52 20.82
CA TYR A 341 -26.25 12.91 21.28
C TYR A 341 -27.34 13.16 22.35
N GLU A 342 -28.61 12.88 22.03
CA GLU A 342 -29.76 13.23 22.86
C GLU A 342 -29.66 12.65 24.28
N LYS A 343 -29.33 11.36 24.40
CA LYS A 343 -29.17 10.69 25.69
C LYS A 343 -27.98 11.22 26.47
N THR A 344 -26.90 11.58 25.79
CA THR A 344 -25.70 12.12 26.43
C THR A 344 -25.99 13.49 27.01
N MET A 345 -26.59 14.39 26.23
CA MET A 345 -26.94 15.73 26.70
C MET A 345 -27.93 15.67 27.87
N ALA A 346 -28.93 14.79 27.83
CA ALA A 346 -29.87 14.62 28.93
C ALA A 346 -29.23 14.06 30.21
N THR A 347 -28.26 13.15 30.08
CA THR A 347 -27.61 12.48 31.22
C THR A 347 -26.60 13.37 31.94
N TYR A 348 -25.98 14.29 31.21
CA TYR A 348 -24.85 15.08 31.72
C TYR A 348 -25.15 16.58 31.82
N ALA A 349 -26.39 17.01 31.56
CA ALA A 349 -26.81 18.41 31.49
C ALA A 349 -26.40 19.29 32.69
N ASP A 350 -26.31 18.69 33.87
CA ASP A 350 -25.99 19.32 35.14
C ASP A 350 -24.48 19.47 35.41
N LYS A 351 -23.61 18.85 34.59
CA LYS A 351 -22.16 18.85 34.81
C LYS A 351 -21.47 20.03 34.12
N ALA A 352 -21.24 21.10 34.89
CA ALA A 352 -20.60 22.33 34.42
C ALA A 352 -19.21 22.13 33.78
N GLU A 353 -18.42 21.16 34.26
CA GLU A 353 -17.09 20.85 33.71
C GLU A 353 -17.12 20.31 32.26
N LEU A 354 -18.28 19.79 31.82
CA LEU A 354 -18.45 19.22 30.48
C LEU A 354 -18.98 20.23 29.45
N VAL A 355 -19.27 21.48 29.87
CA VAL A 355 -19.76 22.54 28.97
C VAL A 355 -18.88 22.73 27.73
N PRO A 356 -17.53 22.69 27.81
CA PRO A 356 -16.69 22.77 26.60
C PRO A 356 -16.93 21.60 25.63
N LEU A 357 -17.09 20.37 26.12
CA LEU A 357 -17.33 19.17 25.31
C LEU A 357 -18.74 19.13 24.73
N MET A 358 -19.73 19.56 25.52
CA MET A 358 -21.09 19.75 25.07
C MET A 358 -21.16 20.73 23.90
N ARG A 359 -20.43 21.84 23.98
CA ARG A 359 -20.35 22.83 22.89
C ARG A 359 -19.79 22.19 21.61
N VAL A 360 -18.77 21.35 21.71
CA VAL A 360 -18.23 20.61 20.55
C VAL A 360 -19.32 19.72 19.93
N LEU A 361 -20.07 18.97 20.75
CA LEU A 361 -21.14 18.11 20.25
C LEU A 361 -22.30 18.89 19.65
N GLU A 362 -22.71 19.97 20.29
CA GLU A 362 -23.81 20.82 19.85
C GLU A 362 -23.49 21.48 18.50
N GLN A 363 -22.25 21.94 18.32
CA GLN A 363 -21.73 22.44 17.04
C GLN A 363 -21.87 21.40 15.91
N HIS A 364 -21.60 20.12 16.19
CA HIS A 364 -21.79 19.04 15.22
C HIS A 364 -23.27 18.69 15.02
N HIS A 365 -24.09 18.75 16.07
CA HIS A 365 -25.52 18.45 16.02
C HIS A 365 -26.31 19.52 15.24
N GLN A 366 -25.91 20.79 15.36
CA GLN A 366 -26.48 21.92 14.62
C GLN A 366 -26.41 21.76 13.09
N GLN A 367 -25.67 20.78 12.57
CA GLN A 367 -25.70 20.42 11.15
C GLN A 367 -27.06 19.81 10.67
N ALA A 368 -28.03 19.64 11.56
CA ALA A 368 -29.38 19.21 11.25
C ALA A 368 -30.28 20.39 10.82
N ALA A 369 -30.36 20.63 9.49
CA ALA A 369 -31.30 21.54 8.81
C ALA A 369 -31.03 23.05 8.92
N GLN A 370 -30.26 23.57 7.96
CA GLN A 370 -29.93 25.01 7.85
C GLN A 370 -29.95 25.49 6.40
N SER A 371 -30.17 26.79 6.20
CA SER A 371 -30.11 27.46 4.90
C SER A 371 -28.67 27.44 4.33
N PRO A 372 -28.44 27.54 3.01
CA PRO A 372 -27.08 27.55 2.45
C PRO A 372 -26.15 28.61 3.06
N LYS A 373 -26.69 29.78 3.43
CA LYS A 373 -25.92 30.86 4.09
C LYS A 373 -25.49 30.47 5.50
N GLU A 374 -26.43 29.98 6.31
CA GLU A 374 -26.13 29.48 7.65
C GLU A 374 -25.06 28.37 7.62
N ARG A 375 -25.16 27.44 6.66
CA ARG A 375 -24.14 26.39 6.48
C ARG A 375 -22.76 26.98 6.25
N CYS A 376 -22.64 28.00 5.39
CA CYS A 376 -21.37 28.69 5.15
C CYS A 376 -20.85 29.38 6.41
N ASP A 377 -21.72 30.00 7.19
CA ASP A 377 -21.33 30.67 8.44
C ASP A 377 -20.86 29.68 9.50
N ILE A 378 -21.51 28.52 9.60
CA ILE A 378 -21.05 27.40 10.44
C ILE A 378 -19.70 26.87 9.97
N ILE A 379 -19.54 26.61 8.67
CA ILE A 379 -18.27 26.12 8.10
C ILE A 379 -17.14 27.11 8.41
N LYS A 380 -17.37 28.42 8.29
CA LYS A 380 -16.39 29.47 8.61
C LYS A 380 -16.08 29.54 10.11
N THR A 381 -17.12 29.56 10.93
CA THR A 381 -16.99 29.73 12.39
C THR A 381 -16.29 28.55 13.03
N LEU A 382 -16.63 27.33 12.61
CA LEU A 382 -16.09 26.10 13.16
C LEU A 382 -14.87 25.57 12.40
N ARG A 383 -14.51 26.21 11.27
CA ARG A 383 -13.45 25.75 10.36
C ARG A 383 -13.64 24.29 9.93
N LEU A 384 -14.88 23.94 9.57
CA LEU A 384 -15.19 22.57 9.15
C LEU A 384 -14.49 22.21 7.85
N LYS A 385 -14.00 20.99 7.80
CA LYS A 385 -13.43 20.35 6.61
C LYS A 385 -14.52 19.67 5.78
N ALA A 386 -14.23 19.35 4.52
CA ALA A 386 -15.22 18.72 3.63
C ALA A 386 -15.66 17.32 4.08
N ASP A 387 -14.79 16.58 4.77
CA ASP A 387 -15.13 15.29 5.38
C ASP A 387 -16.06 15.47 6.60
N GLN A 388 -15.85 16.52 7.39
CA GLN A 388 -16.65 16.90 8.57
C GLN A 388 -18.05 17.44 8.25
N VAL A 389 -18.34 17.63 6.97
CA VAL A 389 -19.56 18.24 6.49
C VAL A 389 -20.44 17.18 5.87
N ARG A 390 -21.73 17.24 6.18
CA ARG A 390 -22.68 16.26 5.64
C ARG A 390 -22.67 16.27 4.11
N PRO A 391 -22.86 15.13 3.44
CA PRO A 391 -22.85 15.09 1.98
C PRO A 391 -23.87 15.99 1.30
N ASP A 392 -25.01 16.28 1.93
CA ASP A 392 -26.06 17.20 1.44
C ASP A 392 -25.70 18.68 1.59
N TRP A 393 -24.63 18.98 2.33
CA TRP A 393 -24.07 20.33 2.46
C TRP A 393 -22.98 20.61 1.44
N LEU A 394 -22.45 19.61 0.73
CA LEU A 394 -21.41 19.79 -0.28
C LEU A 394 -21.99 20.36 -1.59
N THR A 395 -22.57 21.56 -1.52
CA THR A 395 -23.20 22.27 -2.64
C THR A 395 -22.27 23.36 -3.19
N LYS A 396 -22.54 23.85 -4.40
CA LYS A 396 -21.78 24.93 -5.05
C LYS A 396 -21.54 26.16 -4.14
N ASP A 397 -22.51 26.48 -3.29
CA ASP A 397 -22.45 27.64 -2.38
C ASP A 397 -21.51 27.45 -1.19
N THR A 398 -21.30 26.21 -0.72
CA THR A 398 -20.52 25.93 0.49
C THR A 398 -19.05 25.65 0.21
N TRP A 399 -18.71 25.16 -0.98
CA TRP A 399 -17.30 24.91 -1.36
C TRP A 399 -16.37 26.11 -1.23
N PRO A 400 -16.75 27.36 -1.58
CA PRO A 400 -15.89 28.51 -1.32
C PRO A 400 -15.49 28.62 0.16
N ALA A 401 -16.44 28.39 1.07
CA ALA A 401 -16.18 28.42 2.52
C ALA A 401 -15.31 27.23 2.98
N LEU A 402 -15.51 26.05 2.38
CA LEU A 402 -14.70 24.86 2.67
C LEU A 402 -13.26 25.04 2.20
N VAL A 403 -13.06 25.43 0.94
CA VAL A 403 -11.73 25.62 0.34
C VAL A 403 -10.93 26.69 1.07
N ALA A 404 -11.57 27.75 1.57
CA ALA A 404 -10.91 28.78 2.37
C ALA A 404 -10.30 28.24 3.69
N ASN A 405 -10.82 27.14 4.21
CA ASN A 405 -10.35 26.49 5.44
C ASN A 405 -9.46 25.26 5.17
N MET A 406 -9.33 24.83 3.91
CA MET A 406 -8.56 23.64 3.56
C MET A 406 -7.06 23.93 3.51
N SER A 407 -6.29 22.96 3.99
CA SER A 407 -4.89 22.83 3.62
C SER A 407 -4.73 22.52 2.14
N ALA A 408 -3.56 22.79 1.57
CA ALA A 408 -3.27 22.44 0.18
C ALA A 408 -3.40 20.93 -0.09
N GLN A 409 -3.08 20.09 0.90
CA GLN A 409 -3.25 18.64 0.79
C GLN A 409 -4.73 18.26 0.68
N GLU A 410 -5.60 18.90 1.45
CA GLU A 410 -7.04 18.66 1.38
C GLU A 410 -7.64 19.17 0.07
N VAL A 411 -7.16 20.30 -0.47
CA VAL A 411 -7.54 20.79 -1.80
C VAL A 411 -7.14 19.76 -2.86
N VAL A 412 -5.91 19.25 -2.81
CA VAL A 412 -5.42 18.19 -3.71
C VAL A 412 -6.30 16.94 -3.65
N GLN A 413 -6.67 16.49 -2.45
CA GLN A 413 -7.51 15.30 -2.24
C GLN A 413 -8.97 15.51 -2.65
N ASN A 414 -9.50 16.74 -2.54
CA ASN A 414 -10.88 17.08 -2.85
C ASN A 414 -11.09 17.67 -4.25
N MET A 415 -10.03 17.90 -5.03
CA MET A 415 -10.15 18.34 -6.43
C MET A 415 -11.14 17.52 -7.27
N PRO A 416 -11.20 16.18 -7.13
CA PRO A 416 -12.26 15.38 -7.75
C PRO A 416 -13.69 15.85 -7.45
N ASN A 417 -13.94 16.23 -6.20
CA ASN A 417 -15.24 16.70 -5.74
C ASN A 417 -15.52 18.12 -6.24
N LEU A 418 -14.51 18.99 -6.25
CA LEU A 418 -14.61 20.34 -6.80
C LEU A 418 -15.01 20.31 -8.28
N TRP A 419 -14.44 19.37 -9.05
CA TRP A 419 -14.80 19.16 -10.45
C TRP A 419 -16.25 18.72 -10.65
N MET A 420 -16.72 17.78 -9.83
CA MET A 420 -18.07 17.21 -9.97
C MET A 420 -19.19 18.22 -9.73
N ILE A 421 -18.93 19.32 -9.03
CA ILE A 421 -19.98 20.18 -8.46
C ILE A 421 -20.42 21.29 -9.40
N ASP A 422 -20.16 21.10 -10.70
CA ASP A 422 -20.53 22.01 -11.77
C ASP A 422 -20.29 23.48 -11.38
N LEU A 423 -19.08 23.69 -10.89
CA LEU A 423 -18.59 25.02 -10.64
C LEU A 423 -18.40 25.65 -12.02
N ASP A 424 -19.16 26.72 -12.31
CA ASP A 424 -19.00 27.48 -13.55
C ASP A 424 -17.53 27.88 -13.68
N ASP A 425 -17.04 28.04 -14.92
CA ASP A 425 -15.66 28.41 -15.22
C ASP A 425 -15.22 29.73 -14.52
N ASN A 426 -16.18 30.51 -14.00
CA ASN A 426 -15.96 31.73 -13.22
C ASN A 426 -16.25 31.58 -11.71
N SER A 427 -16.33 30.36 -11.18
CA SER A 427 -16.54 30.18 -9.75
C SER A 427 -15.33 30.70 -8.96
N GLY A 428 -15.56 31.52 -7.94
CA GLY A 428 -14.50 31.95 -7.01
C GLY A 428 -13.82 30.78 -6.27
N VAL A 429 -14.34 29.56 -6.39
CA VAL A 429 -13.79 28.34 -5.77
C VAL A 429 -12.46 27.94 -6.40
N TRP A 430 -12.34 27.94 -7.74
CA TRP A 430 -11.08 27.59 -8.40
C TRP A 430 -10.00 28.64 -8.12
N GLN A 431 -10.37 29.92 -8.09
CA GLN A 431 -9.45 30.98 -7.68
C GLN A 431 -9.01 30.82 -6.22
N ALA A 432 -9.93 30.47 -5.31
CA ALA A 432 -9.61 30.17 -3.93
C ALA A 432 -8.67 28.95 -3.82
N ALA A 433 -8.97 27.86 -4.53
CA ALA A 433 -8.15 26.65 -4.56
C ALA A 433 -6.74 26.94 -5.11
N ALA A 434 -6.64 27.66 -6.24
CA ALA A 434 -5.38 28.07 -6.82
C ALA A 434 -4.55 28.93 -5.85
N LYS A 435 -5.21 29.84 -5.11
CA LYS A 435 -4.56 30.64 -4.07
C LYS A 435 -4.01 29.77 -2.94
N VAL A 436 -4.78 28.79 -2.45
CA VAL A 436 -4.31 27.83 -1.43
C VAL A 436 -3.12 27.01 -1.95
N LEU A 437 -3.20 26.48 -3.18
CA LEU A 437 -2.14 25.68 -3.78
C LEU A 437 -0.85 26.49 -4.01
N THR A 438 -0.97 27.75 -4.44
CA THR A 438 0.18 28.63 -4.71
C THR A 438 0.90 29.05 -3.42
N ALA A 439 0.14 29.26 -2.34
CA ALA A 439 0.64 29.65 -1.03
C ALA A 439 1.15 28.49 -0.16
N ALA A 440 0.92 27.24 -0.59
CA ALA A 440 1.26 26.04 0.16
C ALA A 440 2.77 25.94 0.46
N ASP A 441 3.10 25.48 1.67
CA ASP A 441 4.43 25.00 1.99
C ASP A 441 4.68 23.67 1.24
N PRO A 442 5.75 23.55 0.45
CA PRO A 442 5.99 22.34 -0.31
C PRO A 442 6.46 21.16 0.56
N ASN A 443 6.87 21.40 1.81
CA ASN A 443 7.25 20.33 2.74
C ASN A 443 6.04 19.51 3.20
N ASP A 444 4.87 20.14 3.28
CA ASP A 444 3.62 19.53 3.75
C ASP A 444 2.98 18.60 2.71
N LEU A 445 3.53 18.56 1.49
CA LEU A 445 2.93 17.89 0.35
C LEU A 445 3.83 16.83 -0.24
N ASP A 446 3.25 15.67 -0.53
CA ASP A 446 3.90 14.64 -1.34
C ASP A 446 3.82 15.05 -2.82
N PRO A 447 4.95 15.20 -3.53
CA PRO A 447 4.96 15.55 -4.95
C PRO A 447 4.22 14.52 -5.81
N THR A 448 4.19 13.24 -5.38
CA THR A 448 3.42 12.19 -6.07
C THR A 448 1.92 12.47 -5.97
N ALA A 449 1.42 12.87 -4.80
CA ALA A 449 0.03 13.26 -4.60
C ALA A 449 -0.34 14.50 -5.44
N VAL A 450 0.53 15.52 -5.51
CA VAL A 450 0.30 16.72 -6.35
C VAL A 450 0.24 16.34 -7.83
N PHE A 451 1.19 15.52 -8.31
CA PHE A 451 1.20 15.06 -9.69
C PHE A 451 -0.03 14.20 -10.03
N ALA A 452 -0.40 13.28 -9.14
CA ALA A 452 -1.64 12.52 -9.23
C ALA A 452 -2.87 13.43 -9.33
N ALA A 453 -2.93 14.49 -8.54
CA ALA A 453 -4.01 15.47 -8.58
C ALA A 453 -4.09 16.17 -9.93
N LYS A 454 -2.95 16.64 -10.46
CA LYS A 454 -2.87 17.25 -11.79
C LYS A 454 -3.36 16.29 -12.87
N MET A 455 -2.88 15.05 -12.88
CA MET A 455 -3.30 14.06 -13.88
C MET A 455 -4.78 13.73 -13.76
N ASN A 456 -5.29 13.57 -12.54
CA ASN A 456 -6.72 13.38 -12.29
C ASN A 456 -7.55 14.55 -12.83
N TYR A 457 -7.11 15.78 -12.58
CA TYR A 457 -7.79 16.99 -13.03
C TYR A 457 -7.84 17.05 -14.57
N LEU A 458 -6.69 16.85 -15.23
CA LEU A 458 -6.60 16.84 -16.70
C LEU A 458 -7.43 15.71 -17.34
N LEU A 459 -7.48 14.53 -16.72
CA LEU A 459 -8.24 13.38 -17.24
C LEU A 459 -9.74 13.50 -16.98
N ALA A 460 -10.16 14.11 -15.86
CA ALA A 460 -11.57 14.37 -15.57
C ALA A 460 -12.24 15.17 -16.69
N MET A 461 -11.49 16.06 -17.34
CA MET A 461 -11.90 16.82 -18.53
C MET A 461 -12.21 15.91 -19.72
N GLN A 462 -11.35 14.90 -19.95
CA GLN A 462 -11.44 14.05 -21.14
C GLN A 462 -12.62 13.09 -21.07
N PHE A 463 -13.07 12.74 -19.87
CA PHE A 463 -14.14 11.76 -19.65
C PHE A 463 -15.50 12.39 -19.32
N GLU A 464 -15.72 13.67 -19.60
CA GLU A 464 -17.03 14.36 -19.47
C GLU A 464 -17.70 14.13 -18.10
N GLY A 465 -16.92 14.21 -17.01
CA GLY A 465 -17.45 14.00 -15.66
C GLY A 465 -17.74 12.54 -15.29
N LYS A 466 -17.54 11.57 -16.21
CA LYS A 466 -17.41 10.13 -15.88
C LYS A 466 -16.02 9.86 -15.30
N CYS A 467 -15.66 10.63 -14.30
CA CYS A 467 -14.35 10.51 -13.70
C CYS A 467 -14.24 9.14 -13.02
N CYS A 468 -13.06 8.52 -13.09
CA CYS A 468 -12.78 7.16 -12.62
C CYS A 468 -12.93 6.96 -11.11
N PHE A 469 -13.52 7.92 -10.40
CA PHE A 469 -13.63 7.92 -8.96
C PHE A 469 -14.64 6.85 -8.49
N ARG A 470 -14.23 6.12 -7.45
CA ARG A 470 -15.06 5.13 -6.78
C ARG A 470 -16.42 5.74 -6.45
N ASN A 471 -17.50 5.04 -6.80
CA ASN A 471 -18.80 5.36 -6.22
C ASN A 471 -18.74 5.22 -4.68
N LYS A 472 -19.74 5.78 -3.98
CA LYS A 472 -19.88 5.71 -2.51
C LYS A 472 -19.81 4.29 -1.91
N ARG A 473 -19.82 3.23 -2.72
CA ARG A 473 -19.72 1.82 -2.29
C ARG A 473 -18.35 1.19 -2.54
N GLY A 474 -17.35 1.96 -2.97
CA GLY A 474 -16.02 1.44 -3.29
C GLY A 474 -15.96 0.50 -4.49
N LYS A 475 -17.09 0.29 -5.18
CA LYS A 475 -17.14 -0.42 -6.46
C LYS A 475 -16.66 0.56 -7.52
N VAL A 476 -15.40 0.43 -7.92
CA VAL A 476 -15.00 0.88 -9.25
C VAL A 476 -15.95 0.13 -10.19
N LYS A 477 -16.61 0.81 -11.13
CA LYS A 477 -17.21 0.11 -12.28
C LYS A 477 -16.06 -0.42 -13.16
N THR A 478 -15.18 -1.26 -12.60
CA THR A 478 -14.24 -2.06 -13.36
C THR A 478 -15.08 -2.97 -14.21
N SER A 479 -14.96 -2.84 -15.53
CA SER A 479 -15.54 -3.70 -16.56
C SER A 479 -17.00 -3.47 -17.00
N VAL A 480 -17.45 -2.21 -17.08
CA VAL A 480 -17.90 -1.88 -18.44
C VAL A 480 -16.60 -1.84 -19.22
N LYS A 481 -16.43 -2.77 -20.16
CA LYS A 481 -15.31 -2.71 -21.09
C LYS A 481 -15.30 -1.29 -21.68
N LEU A 482 -14.44 -0.42 -21.14
CA LEU A 482 -13.79 0.67 -21.87
C LEU A 482 -12.85 0.01 -22.91
N LYS A 483 -13.37 -0.95 -23.69
CA LYS A 483 -13.07 -0.88 -25.12
C LYS A 483 -13.54 0.52 -25.44
N ALA A 484 -12.70 1.33 -26.09
CA ALA A 484 -13.25 2.36 -26.96
C ALA A 484 -14.39 1.65 -27.70
N GLN A 485 -15.65 1.89 -27.31
CA GLN A 485 -16.73 1.53 -28.19
C GLN A 485 -16.35 2.35 -29.42
N PRO A 486 -16.09 1.72 -30.59
CA PRO A 486 -15.97 2.49 -31.81
C PRO A 486 -17.20 3.38 -31.77
N GLN A 487 -16.98 4.70 -31.71
CA GLN A 487 -18.05 5.67 -31.56
C GLN A 487 -19.13 5.18 -32.50
N LYS A 488 -20.26 4.72 -31.94
CA LYS A 488 -21.42 4.53 -32.80
C LYS A 488 -21.58 5.92 -33.37
N LYS A 489 -21.33 6.04 -34.68
CA LYS A 489 -21.68 7.19 -35.49
C LYS A 489 -23.16 7.41 -35.25
N ASN A 490 -23.50 8.09 -34.16
CA ASN A 490 -24.78 8.70 -33.96
C ASN A 490 -24.68 9.93 -34.85
N GLU A 491 -24.98 9.73 -36.14
CA GLU A 491 -24.96 10.77 -37.17
C GLU A 491 -26.04 11.85 -36.93
N ASP A 492 -26.85 11.73 -35.85
CA ASP A 492 -27.92 12.66 -35.50
C ASP A 492 -27.74 13.40 -34.15
N LEU A 493 -26.59 13.29 -33.48
CA LEU A 493 -26.29 14.21 -32.36
C LEU A 493 -25.88 15.56 -32.98
N SER A 494 -26.77 16.55 -32.87
CA SER A 494 -26.57 17.90 -33.37
C SER A 494 -25.20 18.45 -32.98
N SER A 495 -24.50 19.09 -33.93
CA SER A 495 -23.18 19.72 -33.77
C SER A 495 -23.04 20.67 -32.56
N ASP A 496 -24.15 21.07 -31.97
CA ASP A 496 -24.20 21.99 -30.85
C ASP A 496 -23.85 21.34 -29.49
N GLU A 497 -24.03 20.02 -29.30
CA GLU A 497 -23.67 19.36 -28.03
C GLU A 497 -22.17 19.05 -27.90
N GLU A 498 -21.46 18.85 -29.01
CA GLU A 498 -20.01 18.58 -28.97
C GLU A 498 -19.19 19.83 -28.58
N SER A 499 -19.81 21.02 -28.62
CA SER A 499 -19.19 22.31 -28.32
C SER A 499 -19.00 22.63 -26.83
N LYS A 500 -19.55 21.82 -25.90
CA LYS A 500 -19.46 22.08 -24.45
C LYS A 500 -18.45 21.18 -23.71
N LYS A 501 -17.41 20.69 -24.38
CA LYS A 501 -16.26 20.11 -23.68
C LYS A 501 -15.57 21.22 -22.90
N ARG A 502 -15.70 21.18 -21.57
CA ARG A 502 -15.02 22.12 -20.68
C ARG A 502 -13.52 22.06 -20.96
N LYS A 503 -12.86 23.23 -20.92
CA LYS A 503 -11.39 23.31 -20.95
C LYS A 503 -10.89 23.34 -19.51
N PRO A 504 -9.75 22.69 -19.20
CA PRO A 504 -9.20 22.76 -17.86
C PRO A 504 -8.91 24.22 -17.52
N ASP A 505 -9.21 24.61 -16.29
CA ASP A 505 -8.89 25.95 -15.81
C ASP A 505 -7.36 26.09 -15.78
N VAL A 506 -6.86 26.96 -16.65
CA VAL A 506 -5.42 27.24 -16.82
C VAL A 506 -4.82 27.71 -15.49
N VAL A 507 -5.58 28.42 -14.65
CA VAL A 507 -5.12 28.91 -13.35
C VAL A 507 -4.83 27.74 -12.40
N ILE A 508 -5.69 26.72 -12.37
CA ILE A 508 -5.49 25.53 -11.53
C ILE A 508 -4.33 24.68 -12.04
N VAL A 509 -4.24 24.48 -13.36
CA VAL A 509 -3.13 23.72 -13.95
C VAL A 509 -1.79 24.39 -13.63
N ASN A 510 -1.70 25.72 -13.80
CA ASN A 510 -0.50 26.48 -13.47
C ASN A 510 -0.18 26.46 -11.97
N ALA A 511 -1.19 26.53 -11.10
CA ALA A 511 -0.99 26.43 -9.65
C ALA A 511 -0.44 25.05 -9.27
N LEU A 512 -0.91 23.97 -9.90
CA LEU A 512 -0.40 22.62 -9.66
C LEU A 512 0.99 22.42 -10.23
N ASP A 513 1.31 22.99 -11.39
CA ASP A 513 2.66 22.95 -11.94
C ASP A 513 3.67 23.69 -11.07
N HIS A 514 3.30 24.88 -10.60
CA HIS A 514 4.12 25.64 -9.66
C HIS A 514 4.32 24.89 -8.34
N LEU A 515 3.26 24.29 -7.80
CA LEU A 515 3.33 23.51 -6.57
C LEU A 515 4.18 22.24 -6.75
N LEU A 516 4.04 21.56 -7.89
CA LEU A 516 4.85 20.40 -8.23
C LEU A 516 6.33 20.80 -8.36
N GLU A 517 6.62 21.93 -9.01
CA GLU A 517 7.99 22.42 -9.13
C GLU A 517 8.60 22.75 -7.77
N LYS A 518 7.84 23.43 -6.90
CA LYS A 518 8.26 23.75 -5.52
C LYS A 518 8.51 22.50 -4.67
N THR A 519 7.58 21.54 -4.67
CA THR A 519 7.69 20.30 -3.88
C THR A 519 8.88 19.45 -4.31
N LEU A 520 9.18 19.45 -5.61
CA LEU A 520 10.37 18.79 -6.14
C LEU A 520 11.65 19.50 -5.70
N LYS A 521 11.77 20.81 -5.92
CA LYS A 521 12.99 21.60 -5.58
C LYS A 521 13.44 21.45 -4.13
N GLN A 522 12.51 21.31 -3.19
CA GLN A 522 12.84 21.19 -1.77
C GLN A 522 13.39 19.82 -1.35
N ARG A 523 13.04 18.75 -2.07
CA ARG A 523 13.41 17.37 -1.68
C ARG A 523 14.66 16.85 -2.39
N VAL A 524 15.26 17.65 -3.27
CA VAL A 524 16.43 17.25 -4.03
C VAL A 524 17.68 17.32 -3.15
N VAL A 525 18.32 16.17 -2.96
CA VAL A 525 19.72 16.10 -2.57
C VAL A 525 20.49 15.79 -3.85
N SER A 526 21.15 16.79 -4.42
CA SER A 526 21.98 16.58 -5.61
C SER A 526 23.09 15.59 -5.28
N SER A 527 23.34 14.66 -6.20
CA SER A 527 24.37 13.65 -6.05
C SER A 527 25.23 13.64 -7.30
N ASP A 528 26.54 13.70 -7.12
CA ASP A 528 27.52 13.65 -8.22
C ASP A 528 27.68 12.24 -8.81
N LYS A 529 26.85 11.29 -8.39
CA LYS A 529 26.88 9.92 -8.88
C LYS A 529 26.32 9.87 -10.30
N ARG A 530 27.00 9.14 -11.17
CA ARG A 530 26.46 8.72 -12.46
C ARG A 530 25.35 7.71 -12.21
N VAL A 531 24.16 7.98 -12.72
CA VAL A 531 22.99 7.10 -12.56
C VAL A 531 22.55 6.58 -13.91
N VAL A 532 22.37 5.27 -14.01
CA VAL A 532 21.76 4.63 -15.16
C VAL A 532 20.32 4.26 -14.81
N VAL A 533 19.36 4.83 -15.54
CA VAL A 533 17.94 4.54 -15.37
C VAL A 533 17.49 3.65 -16.52
N VAL A 534 17.08 2.42 -16.18
CA VAL A 534 16.53 1.46 -17.13
C VAL A 534 15.01 1.44 -17.02
N ILE A 535 14.32 1.69 -18.12
CA ILE A 535 12.86 1.68 -18.18
C ILE A 535 12.46 0.49 -19.04
N HIS A 536 11.84 -0.50 -18.41
CA HIS A 536 11.21 -1.59 -19.13
C HIS A 536 9.95 -1.07 -19.81
N LEU A 537 9.86 -1.14 -21.14
CA LEU A 537 8.66 -0.91 -21.94
C LEU A 537 7.99 -2.27 -22.20
N GLY A 538 6.97 -2.60 -21.43
CA GLY A 538 6.19 -3.83 -21.62
C GLY A 538 4.71 -3.53 -21.81
N LYS A 539 3.93 -4.52 -22.25
CA LYS A 539 2.45 -4.43 -22.30
C LYS A 539 1.85 -4.11 -20.93
N SER A 540 2.50 -4.53 -19.85
CA SER A 540 2.12 -4.22 -18.47
C SER A 540 2.25 -2.74 -18.12
N ASN A 541 2.88 -1.91 -18.96
CA ASN A 541 3.09 -0.52 -18.62
C ASN A 541 1.86 0.37 -18.85
N ASP A 542 0.95 -0.10 -19.70
CA ASP A 542 -0.37 0.50 -19.85
C ASP A 542 -1.28 0.16 -18.66
N ASP A 543 -0.83 -0.74 -17.77
CA ASP A 543 -1.55 -1.02 -16.53
C ASP A 543 -1.62 0.24 -15.68
N ARG A 544 -2.77 0.42 -15.03
CA ARG A 544 -2.99 1.54 -14.13
C ARG A 544 -2.17 1.35 -12.87
N CYS A 545 -1.51 2.42 -12.42
CA CYS A 545 -0.82 2.42 -11.15
C CYS A 545 -1.81 2.21 -10.00
N ALA A 546 -1.40 1.43 -9.00
CA ALA A 546 -2.23 1.17 -7.83
C ALA A 546 -2.55 2.45 -7.02
N PHE A 547 -1.67 3.46 -7.12
CA PHE A 547 -1.80 4.75 -6.44
C PHE A 547 -2.94 5.59 -7.05
N THR A 548 -3.07 5.56 -8.37
CA THR A 548 -4.05 6.34 -9.12
C THR A 548 -4.58 5.54 -10.30
N HIS A 549 -5.87 5.22 -10.27
CA HIS A 549 -6.54 4.56 -11.40
C HIS A 549 -6.52 5.39 -12.69
N SER A 550 -6.11 6.65 -12.61
CA SER A 550 -5.98 7.59 -13.71
C SER A 550 -4.59 7.60 -14.35
N MET A 551 -3.56 7.07 -13.69
CA MET A 551 -2.21 7.06 -14.23
C MET A 551 -1.81 5.65 -14.63
N THR A 552 -1.10 5.55 -15.73
CA THR A 552 -0.41 4.33 -16.17
C THR A 552 0.95 4.22 -15.49
N VAL A 553 1.59 3.05 -15.56
CA VAL A 553 3.00 2.90 -15.13
C VAL A 553 3.90 3.83 -15.95
N MET A 554 3.55 4.09 -17.22
CA MET A 554 4.27 5.03 -18.08
C MET A 554 4.20 6.48 -17.58
N ASP A 555 3.04 6.94 -17.11
CA ASP A 555 2.88 8.29 -16.55
C ASP A 555 3.77 8.48 -15.32
N VAL A 556 3.80 7.47 -14.44
CA VAL A 556 4.66 7.49 -13.25
C VAL A 556 6.13 7.42 -13.64
N ALA A 557 6.51 6.56 -14.58
CA ALA A 557 7.88 6.47 -15.06
C ALA A 557 8.34 7.81 -15.64
N ALA A 558 7.53 8.45 -16.50
CA ALA A 558 7.84 9.75 -17.09
C ALA A 558 8.07 10.82 -16.02
N TRP A 559 7.23 10.83 -14.99
CA TRP A 559 7.38 11.73 -13.85
C TRP A 559 8.64 11.44 -13.02
N MET A 560 8.94 10.17 -12.75
CA MET A 560 10.17 9.78 -12.06
C MET A 560 11.42 10.20 -12.85
N LEU A 561 11.41 10.06 -14.19
CA LEU A 561 12.52 10.54 -15.02
C LEU A 561 12.72 12.04 -14.92
N LEU A 562 11.62 12.80 -14.92
CA LEU A 562 11.70 14.25 -14.80
C LEU A 562 12.34 14.66 -13.47
N ASN A 563 12.02 13.93 -12.39
CA ASN A 563 12.61 14.16 -11.07
C ASN A 563 14.09 13.79 -11.06
N LEU A 564 14.44 12.57 -11.48
CA LEU A 564 15.83 12.11 -11.51
C LEU A 564 16.71 13.03 -12.36
N ARG A 565 16.20 13.55 -13.47
CA ARG A 565 16.96 14.48 -14.30
C ARG A 565 17.30 15.80 -13.60
N ARG A 566 16.43 16.28 -12.70
CA ARG A 566 16.70 17.51 -11.93
C ARG A 566 17.79 17.28 -10.89
N ASP A 567 17.86 16.06 -10.37
CA ASP A 567 18.68 15.72 -9.21
C ASP A 567 20.10 15.26 -9.61
N TYR A 568 20.25 14.74 -10.83
CA TYR A 568 21.49 14.15 -11.33
C TYR A 568 21.93 14.82 -12.62
N SER A 569 23.15 15.34 -12.63
CA SER A 569 23.78 15.97 -13.79
C SER A 569 24.23 14.96 -14.85
N ASP A 570 24.65 13.76 -14.43
CA ASP A 570 25.10 12.66 -15.29
C ASP A 570 24.13 11.47 -15.23
N LEU A 571 23.05 11.57 -15.99
CA LEU A 571 22.02 10.56 -16.04
C LEU A 571 21.92 9.91 -17.42
N ILE A 572 22.09 8.59 -17.47
CA ILE A 572 21.98 7.79 -18.70
C ILE A 572 20.64 7.07 -18.69
N PHE A 573 19.82 7.33 -19.69
CA PHE A 573 18.54 6.65 -19.86
C PHE A 573 18.65 5.51 -20.86
N LEU A 574 18.25 4.32 -20.43
CA LEU A 574 18.13 3.13 -21.24
C LEU A 574 16.67 2.70 -21.25
N VAL A 575 16.15 2.40 -22.43
CA VAL A 575 14.84 1.82 -22.60
C VAL A 575 15.00 0.39 -23.06
N PHE A 576 14.32 -0.52 -22.36
CA PHE A 576 14.37 -1.94 -22.61
C PHE A 576 13.00 -2.40 -23.13
N TYR A 577 12.93 -2.87 -24.37
CA TYR A 577 11.73 -3.40 -25.00
C TYR A 577 12.02 -4.80 -25.55
N HIS A 578 11.34 -5.81 -25.00
CA HIS A 578 11.60 -7.25 -25.21
C HIS A 578 13.05 -7.67 -24.91
N ILE A 579 13.93 -7.63 -25.91
CA ILE A 579 15.35 -8.03 -25.81
C ILE A 579 16.28 -6.87 -26.21
N VAL A 580 15.73 -5.74 -26.66
CA VAL A 580 16.50 -4.62 -27.18
C VAL A 580 16.61 -3.55 -26.11
N MET A 581 17.85 -3.17 -25.81
CA MET A 581 18.15 -2.02 -24.94
C MET A 581 18.64 -0.85 -25.80
N LYS A 582 17.90 0.26 -25.77
CA LYS A 582 18.21 1.47 -26.55
C LYS A 582 18.49 2.63 -25.61
N LYS A 583 19.63 3.29 -25.80
CA LYS A 583 19.93 4.55 -25.12
C LYS A 583 19.02 5.64 -25.67
N ILE A 584 18.34 6.36 -24.78
CA ILE A 584 17.52 7.51 -25.15
C ILE A 584 18.18 8.78 -24.63
N VAL A 585 18.32 9.76 -25.52
CA VAL A 585 18.75 11.10 -25.14
C VAL A 585 17.51 11.95 -24.97
N PHE A 586 17.22 12.34 -23.74
CA PHE A 586 16.14 13.27 -23.45
C PHE A 586 16.71 14.71 -23.54
N PRO A 587 16.04 15.66 -24.20
CA PRO A 587 16.35 17.08 -24.11
C PRO A 587 16.16 17.63 -22.68
N ALA A 588 16.87 18.71 -22.34
CA ALA A 588 16.85 19.32 -21.01
C ALA A 588 15.50 19.95 -20.62
N THR A 589 14.69 20.33 -21.62
CA THR A 589 13.45 21.09 -21.43
C THR A 589 12.19 20.23 -21.45
N ASN A 590 12.33 18.92 -21.29
CA ASN A 590 11.20 18.02 -21.51
C ASN A 590 10.12 18.16 -20.43
N SER A 591 8.92 18.57 -20.86
CA SER A 591 7.67 18.34 -20.14
C SER A 591 7.35 16.85 -20.06
N ILE A 592 6.49 16.46 -19.11
CA ILE A 592 6.01 15.08 -18.97
C ILE A 592 5.38 14.58 -20.27
N GLU A 593 4.62 15.45 -20.96
CA GLU A 593 3.99 15.15 -22.25
C GLU A 593 5.02 14.84 -23.35
N GLN A 594 6.16 15.54 -23.37
CA GLN A 594 7.24 15.24 -24.31
C GLN A 594 7.91 13.90 -23.98
N ILE A 595 8.08 13.57 -22.70
CA ILE A 595 8.60 12.25 -22.28
C ILE A 595 7.63 11.15 -22.70
N LEU A 596 6.34 11.32 -22.47
CA LEU A 596 5.31 10.37 -22.88
C LEU A 596 5.24 10.20 -24.40
N LYS A 597 5.37 11.30 -25.17
CA LYS A 597 5.50 11.24 -26.63
C LYS A 597 6.72 10.43 -27.06
N LEU A 598 7.87 10.64 -26.42
CA LEU A 598 9.07 9.85 -26.69
C LEU A 598 8.85 8.36 -26.38
N PHE A 599 8.21 8.03 -25.28
CA PHE A 599 7.85 6.64 -24.98
C PHE A 599 6.94 6.02 -26.04
N SER A 600 5.93 6.75 -26.50
CA SER A 600 5.04 6.29 -27.57
C SER A 600 5.78 6.10 -28.90
N ALA A 601 6.74 6.98 -29.22
CA ALA A 601 7.56 6.87 -30.42
C ALA A 601 8.49 5.64 -30.38
N VAL A 602 8.95 5.25 -29.19
CA VAL A 602 9.82 4.07 -29.02
C VAL A 602 9.02 2.77 -29.10
N ASN A 603 7.80 2.74 -28.54
CA ASN A 603 6.91 1.57 -28.62
C ASN A 603 6.46 1.22 -30.05
N LEU A 604 6.64 2.13 -31.02
CA LEU A 604 6.38 1.87 -32.43
C LEU A 604 7.49 1.08 -33.14
N PHE A 605 8.66 0.95 -32.50
CA PHE A 605 9.77 0.11 -32.96
C PHE A 605 9.75 -1.24 -32.25
#